data_AF-F0RY28-F1
#
_entry.id   AF-F0RY28-F1
#
_cell.length_a   1.000
_cell.length_b   1.000
_cell.length_c   1.000
_cell.angle_alpha   90.00
_cell.angle_beta   90.00
_cell.angle_gamma   90.00
#
_symmetry.space_group_name_H-M   'P 1'
#
loop_
_entity.id
_entity.type
_entity.pdbx_description
1 polymer ?
#
loop_
_entity_poly.entity_id
_entity_poly.type
_entity_poly.pdbx_seq_one_letter_code
_entity_poly.pdbx_strand_id
1 'polypeptide(L)'
;MNTLKNLTKYVFLFAIVGILSFAVGCSNDTTLPINVTGITITGAADAITVSNGETLQMSAAVLPLDATDASVTWSVASGSGTATISTTGLLTATAVGTVSVKATANDDSAYEGILTITVTAPNVAINIAAITGVTAPVRSVTPDLTVVETDQYTATITWAPSDSPYAGSTVYTATITLAPKAGYTTTGVAADAFTVSGADTATNLVNSGVVTAVFPATSAAPLARVELGTAADYVILAETLISTTGVTHVTGDLGISPYATTFITGFALVDATGYATSSLVTGSVYAADMADPTPANLTTAVANMITAYNDAAARPTPDELNLGTGAIGGLILAPGLYKWDGTVGIGADLTLNGDANDIWIFQISGDLNMASDFEVLLTGGAKPENIFWQVAGIATLGERSHMEGVILSQTDIVLQTGSSINGRLLAQTQVTLDAATVLEPTIL
;
A
#
# COMPACT_ATOMS: atom_id res chain seq x y z
N MET A 1 -100.83 6.83 19.04
CA MET A 1 -102.04 5.99 18.94
C MET A 1 -102.70 6.24 17.59
N ASN A 2 -102.77 5.19 16.75
CA ASN A 2 -103.78 4.88 15.73
C ASN A 2 -104.12 5.82 14.55
N THR A 3 -103.66 5.41 13.35
CA THR A 3 -104.40 5.09 12.09
C THR A 3 -105.73 5.80 11.72
N LEU A 4 -105.85 6.31 10.47
CA LEU A 4 -106.53 5.65 9.32
C LEU A 4 -106.42 6.48 7.99
N LYS A 5 -106.64 5.79 6.85
CA LYS A 5 -106.40 6.15 5.42
C LYS A 5 -107.59 6.86 4.70
N ASN A 6 -107.35 7.61 3.61
CA ASN A 6 -107.76 7.33 2.18
C ASN A 6 -107.88 8.57 1.26
N LEU A 7 -107.75 8.31 -0.06
CA LEU A 7 -107.47 9.13 -1.26
C LEU A 7 -108.76 9.59 -2.04
N THR A 8 -108.72 10.62 -2.92
CA THR A 8 -109.15 10.64 -4.38
C THR A 8 -109.40 12.06 -5.03
N LYS A 9 -108.75 12.28 -6.22
CA LYS A 9 -108.97 13.08 -7.48
C LYS A 9 -110.04 14.20 -7.67
N TYR A 10 -109.76 15.17 -8.59
CA TYR A 10 -110.51 15.63 -9.82
C TYR A 10 -109.91 16.96 -10.41
N VAL A 11 -110.38 17.48 -11.55
CA VAL A 11 -109.82 17.47 -12.93
C VAL A 11 -110.36 18.71 -13.70
N PHE A 12 -109.56 19.29 -14.63
CA PHE A 12 -109.88 20.15 -15.81
C PHE A 12 -110.55 21.56 -15.72
N LEU A 13 -109.99 22.56 -16.43
CA LEU A 13 -110.49 23.14 -17.71
C LEU A 13 -109.87 24.53 -18.05
N PHE A 14 -109.31 24.72 -19.26
CA PHE A 14 -109.69 25.71 -20.31
C PHE A 14 -108.64 25.86 -21.43
N ALA A 15 -109.12 26.04 -22.65
CA ALA A 15 -108.39 26.18 -23.92
C ALA A 15 -108.59 27.57 -24.54
N ILE A 16 -107.66 28.02 -25.41
CA ILE A 16 -107.87 28.66 -26.74
C ILE A 16 -106.51 28.93 -27.44
N VAL A 17 -106.56 28.93 -28.77
CA VAL A 17 -105.55 28.63 -29.82
C VAL A 17 -104.67 29.82 -30.24
N GLY A 18 -103.42 29.54 -30.67
CA GLY A 18 -102.57 30.45 -31.45
C GLY A 18 -101.35 29.77 -32.13
N ILE A 19 -101.46 29.56 -33.45
CA ILE A 19 -100.41 29.51 -34.50
C ILE A 19 -99.29 28.45 -34.47
N LEU A 20 -99.24 27.75 -35.60
CA LEU A 20 -98.45 26.60 -36.02
C LEU A 20 -96.98 26.97 -36.34
N SER A 21 -96.03 26.37 -35.62
CA SER A 21 -94.63 26.22 -36.06
C SER A 21 -94.27 24.73 -36.02
N PHE A 22 -93.87 24.18 -37.17
CA PHE A 22 -93.38 22.82 -37.28
C PHE A 22 -91.93 22.78 -36.75
N ALA A 23 -91.76 22.25 -35.53
CA ALA A 23 -90.45 21.79 -35.08
C ALA A 23 -90.27 20.35 -35.57
N VAL A 24 -89.35 20.15 -36.51
CA VAL A 24 -88.78 18.84 -36.82
C VAL A 24 -88.07 18.37 -35.57
N GLY A 25 -88.61 17.37 -34.88
CA GLY A 25 -87.88 16.66 -33.84
C GLY A 25 -86.72 15.93 -34.50
N CYS A 26 -85.50 16.46 -34.34
CA CYS A 26 -84.28 15.72 -34.61
C CYS A 26 -84.29 14.44 -33.76
N SER A 27 -84.05 13.32 -34.43
CA SER A 27 -83.69 12.05 -33.80
C SER A 27 -82.54 12.27 -32.81
N ASN A 28 -82.70 11.80 -31.57
CA ASN A 28 -81.62 11.68 -30.60
C ASN A 28 -80.54 10.79 -31.23
N ASP A 29 -79.47 11.41 -31.71
CA ASP A 29 -78.28 10.70 -32.17
C ASP A 29 -77.56 10.19 -30.92
N THR A 30 -77.77 8.92 -30.61
CA THR A 30 -77.04 8.22 -29.56
C THR A 30 -75.63 7.98 -30.06
N THR A 31 -74.71 8.90 -29.80
CA THR A 31 -73.29 8.68 -30.06
C THR A 31 -72.85 7.42 -29.33
N LEU A 32 -72.46 6.39 -30.08
CA LEU A 32 -71.99 5.14 -29.50
C LEU A 32 -70.73 5.40 -28.66
N PRO A 33 -70.59 4.75 -27.49
CA PRO A 33 -69.40 4.91 -26.66
C PRO A 33 -68.14 4.48 -27.45
N ILE A 34 -67.06 5.24 -27.28
CA ILE A 34 -65.74 4.89 -27.80
C ILE A 34 -65.12 3.94 -26.79
N ASN A 35 -65.02 2.67 -27.19
CA ASN A 35 -64.49 1.63 -26.34
C ASN A 35 -62.95 1.60 -26.36
N VAL A 36 -62.35 1.20 -25.25
CA VAL A 36 -60.96 0.82 -25.12
C VAL A 36 -60.63 -0.29 -26.13
N THR A 37 -59.46 -0.17 -26.76
CA THR A 37 -58.90 -1.12 -27.73
C THR A 37 -57.46 -1.51 -27.41
N GLY A 38 -56.86 -0.92 -26.37
CA GLY A 38 -55.52 -1.29 -25.91
C GLY A 38 -55.22 -0.75 -24.51
N ILE A 39 -54.49 -1.55 -23.72
CA ILE A 39 -53.96 -1.16 -22.42
C ILE A 39 -52.50 -1.59 -22.35
N THR A 40 -51.59 -0.65 -22.08
CA THR A 40 -50.18 -0.92 -21.84
C THR A 40 -49.85 -0.62 -20.38
N ILE A 41 -49.30 -1.60 -19.66
CA ILE A 41 -48.89 -1.44 -18.26
C ILE A 41 -47.39 -1.16 -18.19
N THR A 42 -46.99 -0.22 -17.34
CA THR A 42 -45.59 0.05 -17.00
C THR A 42 -45.40 0.13 -15.48
N GLY A 43 -44.26 -0.35 -14.98
CA GLY A 43 -43.82 -0.04 -13.62
C GLY A 43 -43.18 1.35 -13.55
N ALA A 44 -43.08 1.92 -12.35
CA ALA A 44 -42.33 3.15 -12.14
C ALA A 44 -40.89 3.00 -12.67
N ALA A 45 -40.44 3.98 -13.47
CA ALA A 45 -39.16 3.94 -14.19
C ALA A 45 -38.98 2.66 -15.05
N ASP A 46 -40.09 2.15 -15.61
CA ASP A 46 -40.16 0.93 -16.43
C ASP A 46 -39.67 -0.34 -15.73
N ALA A 47 -39.65 -0.34 -14.38
CA ALA A 47 -39.21 -1.48 -13.60
C ALA A 47 -40.15 -2.69 -13.77
N ILE A 48 -39.55 -3.88 -13.93
CA ILE A 48 -40.25 -5.17 -14.00
C ILE A 48 -39.90 -6.09 -12.81
N THR A 49 -39.23 -5.55 -11.79
CA THR A 49 -38.80 -6.27 -10.60
C THR A 49 -39.11 -5.47 -9.34
N VAL A 50 -39.42 -6.16 -8.24
CA VAL A 50 -39.64 -5.55 -6.91
C VAL A 50 -39.07 -6.47 -5.83
N SER A 51 -38.41 -5.93 -4.81
CA SER A 51 -37.92 -6.76 -3.70
C SER A 51 -39.07 -7.18 -2.80
N ASN A 52 -39.01 -8.38 -2.23
CA ASN A 52 -40.01 -8.85 -1.29
C ASN A 52 -40.15 -7.90 -0.09
N GLY A 53 -41.37 -7.49 0.26
CA GLY A 53 -41.66 -6.49 1.29
C GLY A 53 -41.70 -5.05 0.80
N GLU A 54 -41.21 -4.76 -0.41
CA GLU A 54 -41.23 -3.43 -1.02
C GLU A 54 -42.46 -3.23 -1.92
N THR A 55 -42.63 -1.98 -2.39
CA THR A 55 -43.73 -1.60 -3.29
C THR A 55 -43.22 -1.12 -4.65
N LEU A 56 -44.04 -1.30 -5.69
CA LEU A 56 -43.80 -0.79 -7.04
C LEU A 56 -45.08 -0.14 -7.56
N GLN A 57 -45.00 1.13 -7.92
CA GLN A 57 -46.13 1.83 -8.52
C GLN A 57 -46.31 1.38 -9.98
N MET A 58 -47.52 0.94 -10.32
CA MET A 58 -47.91 0.54 -11.67
C MET A 58 -48.75 1.63 -12.32
N SER A 59 -48.60 1.79 -13.64
CA SER A 59 -49.36 2.73 -14.47
C SER A 59 -49.95 1.99 -15.66
N ALA A 60 -51.10 2.44 -16.14
CA ALA A 60 -51.77 1.91 -17.34
C ALA A 60 -52.03 3.04 -18.34
N ALA A 61 -51.54 2.88 -19.57
CA ALA A 61 -51.85 3.75 -20.70
C ALA A 61 -52.96 3.09 -21.54
N VAL A 62 -54.09 3.78 -21.67
CA VAL A 62 -55.30 3.29 -22.33
C VAL A 62 -55.45 3.93 -23.71
N LEU A 63 -55.83 3.12 -24.71
CA LEU A 63 -56.11 3.55 -26.09
C LEU A 63 -57.53 3.15 -26.52
N PRO A 64 -58.22 3.96 -27.34
CA PRO A 64 -57.78 5.27 -27.80
C PRO A 64 -57.85 6.31 -26.65
N LEU A 65 -57.13 7.42 -26.79
CA LEU A 65 -57.02 8.44 -25.73
C LEU A 65 -58.38 9.11 -25.42
N ASP A 66 -59.31 9.07 -26.37
CA ASP A 66 -60.67 9.59 -26.29
C ASP A 66 -61.71 8.50 -25.96
N ALA A 67 -61.28 7.36 -25.40
CA ALA A 67 -62.20 6.37 -24.85
C ALA A 67 -63.19 7.00 -23.85
N THR A 68 -64.46 6.62 -23.94
CA THR A 68 -65.54 7.23 -23.15
C THR A 68 -65.40 6.93 -21.65
N ASP A 69 -64.87 5.77 -21.28
CA ASP A 69 -64.36 5.46 -19.95
C ASP A 69 -62.95 4.85 -20.06
N ALA A 70 -61.93 5.66 -19.74
CA ALA A 70 -60.53 5.24 -19.74
C ALA A 70 -60.06 4.69 -18.39
N SER A 71 -60.97 4.51 -17.41
CA SER A 71 -60.62 3.96 -16.11
C SER A 71 -60.36 2.45 -16.19
N VAL A 72 -59.46 1.98 -15.33
CA VAL A 72 -59.11 0.55 -15.24
C VAL A 72 -59.29 0.02 -13.82
N THR A 73 -59.62 -1.25 -13.72
CA THR A 73 -59.58 -2.00 -12.47
C THR A 73 -58.30 -2.82 -12.40
N TRP A 74 -57.54 -2.63 -11.31
CA TRP A 74 -56.30 -3.37 -11.05
C TRP A 74 -56.56 -4.71 -10.37
N SER A 75 -55.80 -5.73 -10.78
CA SER A 75 -55.72 -7.01 -10.11
C SER A 75 -54.31 -7.58 -10.23
N VAL A 76 -53.96 -8.51 -9.34
CA VAL A 76 -52.69 -9.23 -9.39
C VAL A 76 -52.94 -10.71 -9.22
N ALA A 77 -52.40 -11.51 -10.14
CA ALA A 77 -52.43 -12.96 -10.06
C ALA A 77 -51.08 -13.47 -9.54
N SER A 78 -51.14 -14.36 -8.55
CA SER A 78 -49.95 -15.06 -8.06
C SER A 78 -49.48 -16.07 -9.10
N GLY A 79 -48.20 -16.04 -9.44
CA GLY A 79 -47.54 -17.07 -10.23
C GLY A 79 -46.74 -17.99 -9.32
N SER A 80 -45.41 -17.93 -9.42
CA SER A 80 -44.51 -18.58 -8.45
C SER A 80 -44.31 -17.75 -7.18
N GLY A 81 -44.65 -16.46 -7.21
CA GLY A 81 -44.60 -15.55 -6.07
C GLY A 81 -45.97 -14.95 -5.75
N THR A 82 -46.01 -14.08 -4.74
CA THR A 82 -47.24 -13.41 -4.30
C THR A 82 -47.03 -11.91 -4.11
N ALA A 83 -48.09 -11.14 -4.39
CA ALA A 83 -48.15 -9.70 -4.17
C ALA A 83 -49.62 -9.26 -4.02
N THR A 84 -49.84 -8.05 -3.50
CA THR A 84 -51.15 -7.38 -3.49
C THR A 84 -51.08 -6.11 -4.32
N ILE A 85 -52.18 -5.64 -4.91
CA ILE A 85 -52.21 -4.36 -5.63
C ILE A 85 -53.37 -3.49 -5.13
N SER A 86 -53.10 -2.20 -4.88
CA SER A 86 -54.14 -1.25 -4.48
C SER A 86 -55.03 -0.83 -5.67
N THR A 87 -56.14 -0.15 -5.38
CA THR A 87 -57.01 0.46 -6.41
C THR A 87 -56.30 1.54 -7.22
N THR A 88 -55.20 2.10 -6.71
CA THR A 88 -54.37 3.10 -7.40
C THR A 88 -53.17 2.48 -8.13
N GLY A 89 -53.08 1.16 -8.22
CA GLY A 89 -51.99 0.47 -8.93
C GLY A 89 -50.70 0.33 -8.11
N LEU A 90 -50.71 0.50 -6.79
CA LEU A 90 -49.53 0.27 -5.95
C LEU A 90 -49.39 -1.23 -5.66
N LEU A 91 -48.42 -1.89 -6.30
CA LEU A 91 -48.08 -3.29 -6.06
C LEU A 91 -47.25 -3.40 -4.78
N THR A 92 -47.58 -4.34 -3.88
CA THR A 92 -46.82 -4.66 -2.65
C THR A 92 -46.42 -6.13 -2.70
N ALA A 93 -45.12 -6.40 -2.72
CA ALA A 93 -44.60 -7.76 -2.83
C ALA A 93 -44.65 -8.50 -1.49
N THR A 94 -45.09 -9.76 -1.50
CA THR A 94 -45.26 -10.57 -0.27
C THR A 94 -44.53 -11.92 -0.30
N ALA A 95 -44.22 -12.46 -1.48
CA ALA A 95 -43.33 -13.63 -1.61
C ALA A 95 -42.58 -13.64 -2.94
N VAL A 96 -41.33 -14.12 -2.91
CA VAL A 96 -40.41 -14.25 -4.06
C VAL A 96 -41.02 -15.13 -5.16
N GLY A 97 -40.82 -14.73 -6.42
CA GLY A 97 -41.33 -15.41 -7.61
C GLY A 97 -42.00 -14.44 -8.57
N THR A 98 -42.74 -14.93 -9.54
CA THR A 98 -43.42 -14.09 -10.54
C THR A 98 -44.88 -13.81 -10.16
N VAL A 99 -45.35 -12.60 -10.47
CA VAL A 99 -46.76 -12.20 -10.38
C VAL A 99 -47.18 -11.54 -11.68
N SER A 100 -48.46 -11.68 -12.06
CA SER A 100 -49.02 -11.02 -13.24
C SER A 100 -49.92 -9.87 -12.80
N VAL A 101 -49.47 -8.63 -13.05
CA VAL A 101 -50.26 -7.43 -12.83
C VAL A 101 -51.17 -7.21 -14.02
N LYS A 102 -52.46 -7.03 -13.74
CA LYS A 102 -53.50 -6.89 -14.76
C LYS A 102 -54.32 -5.61 -14.54
N ALA A 103 -54.55 -4.88 -15.62
CA ALA A 103 -55.44 -3.73 -15.69
C ALA A 103 -56.57 -4.06 -16.66
N THR A 104 -57.82 -3.99 -16.19
CA THR A 104 -59.03 -4.32 -16.97
C THR A 104 -59.82 -3.06 -17.25
N ALA A 105 -60.21 -2.79 -18.50
CA ALA A 105 -61.05 -1.64 -18.84
C ALA A 105 -62.44 -1.75 -18.17
N ASN A 106 -63.00 -0.61 -17.74
CA ASN A 106 -64.31 -0.55 -17.06
C ASN A 106 -65.49 -0.21 -17.99
N ASP A 107 -65.25 -0.15 -19.30
CA ASP A 107 -66.16 0.35 -20.35
C ASP A 107 -66.91 -0.75 -21.13
N ASP A 108 -67.05 -1.95 -20.54
CA ASP A 108 -67.61 -3.16 -21.16
C ASP A 108 -66.87 -3.69 -22.40
N SER A 109 -65.72 -3.12 -22.77
CA SER A 109 -64.92 -3.58 -23.92
C SER A 109 -64.21 -4.92 -23.70
N ALA A 110 -64.09 -5.35 -22.44
CA ALA A 110 -63.33 -6.52 -22.00
C ALA A 110 -61.83 -6.52 -22.36
N TYR A 111 -61.25 -5.36 -22.72
CA TYR A 111 -59.81 -5.26 -22.96
C TYR A 111 -59.01 -5.29 -21.66
N GLU A 112 -57.85 -5.95 -21.72
CA GLU A 112 -56.97 -6.18 -20.59
C GLU A 112 -55.52 -5.94 -20.98
N GLY A 113 -54.78 -5.26 -20.11
CA GLY A 113 -53.31 -5.22 -20.13
C GLY A 113 -52.77 -6.18 -19.10
N ILE A 114 -51.67 -6.89 -19.41
CA ILE A 114 -50.98 -7.78 -18.48
C ILE A 114 -49.48 -7.50 -18.53
N LEU A 115 -48.86 -7.31 -17.37
CA LEU A 115 -47.41 -7.23 -17.20
C LEU A 115 -46.93 -8.22 -16.14
N THR A 116 -45.89 -8.98 -16.46
CA THR A 116 -45.26 -9.88 -15.49
C THR A 116 -44.21 -9.12 -14.69
N ILE A 117 -44.30 -9.21 -13.36
CA ILE A 117 -43.35 -8.64 -12.41
C ILE A 117 -42.64 -9.78 -11.68
N THR A 118 -41.32 -9.67 -11.54
CA THR A 118 -40.53 -10.62 -10.74
C THR A 118 -40.28 -10.05 -9.35
N VAL A 119 -40.80 -10.72 -8.33
CA VAL A 119 -40.49 -10.47 -6.92
C VAL A 119 -39.15 -11.14 -6.58
N THR A 120 -38.15 -10.34 -6.23
CA THR A 120 -36.81 -10.83 -5.82
C THR A 120 -36.72 -10.97 -4.31
N ALA A 121 -35.77 -11.78 -3.83
CA ALA A 121 -35.46 -11.80 -2.40
C ALA A 121 -34.95 -10.41 -1.94
N PRO A 122 -35.15 -10.04 -0.66
CA PRO A 122 -34.56 -8.82 -0.12
C PRO A 122 -33.03 -8.88 -0.18
N ASN A 123 -32.37 -7.75 -0.42
CA ASN A 123 -30.92 -7.69 -0.35
C ASN A 123 -30.45 -7.88 1.09
N VAL A 124 -29.36 -8.63 1.27
CA VAL A 124 -28.73 -8.85 2.57
C VAL A 124 -27.60 -7.83 2.76
N ALA A 125 -27.50 -7.24 3.95
CA ALA A 125 -26.38 -6.37 4.27
C ALA A 125 -25.07 -7.16 4.21
N ILE A 126 -24.02 -6.56 3.63
CA ILE A 126 -22.67 -7.16 3.64
C ILE A 126 -22.27 -7.45 5.09
N ASN A 127 -21.80 -8.68 5.33
CA ASN A 127 -21.39 -9.15 6.67
C ASN A 127 -20.06 -9.91 6.68
N ILE A 128 -19.42 -10.11 5.52
CA ILE A 128 -18.01 -10.52 5.49
C ILE A 128 -17.15 -9.33 5.92
N ALA A 129 -16.69 -9.39 7.17
CA ALA A 129 -15.92 -8.32 7.79
C ALA A 129 -14.46 -8.26 7.30
N ALA A 130 -13.85 -9.40 7.01
CA ALA A 130 -12.44 -9.45 6.63
C ALA A 130 -12.24 -9.07 5.15
N ILE A 131 -11.49 -8.00 4.91
CA ILE A 131 -11.08 -7.59 3.56
C ILE A 131 -9.68 -8.16 3.30
N THR A 132 -9.60 -9.15 2.42
CA THR A 132 -8.36 -9.87 2.09
C THR A 132 -7.74 -9.38 0.77
N GLY A 133 -6.43 -9.52 0.61
CA GLY A 133 -5.72 -9.10 -0.61
C GLY A 133 -5.16 -7.68 -0.56
N VAL A 134 -5.32 -6.98 0.55
CA VAL A 134 -4.60 -5.73 0.84
C VAL A 134 -3.39 -6.09 1.68
N THR A 135 -2.18 -5.93 1.13
CA THR A 135 -0.95 -6.11 1.91
C THR A 135 -0.58 -4.83 2.63
N ALA A 136 0.10 -4.96 3.78
CA ALA A 136 0.64 -3.81 4.48
C ALA A 136 1.73 -3.15 3.62
N PRO A 137 1.73 -1.81 3.49
CA PRO A 137 2.74 -1.08 2.74
C PRO A 137 4.16 -1.44 3.20
N VAL A 138 4.98 -1.84 2.24
CA VAL A 138 6.41 -2.11 2.45
C VAL A 138 7.20 -1.14 1.59
N ARG A 139 8.20 -0.48 2.16
CA ARG A 139 9.08 0.45 1.46
C ARG A 139 9.61 -0.19 0.17
N SER A 140 9.67 0.60 -0.91
CA SER A 140 10.18 0.17 -2.22
C SER A 140 9.36 -0.93 -2.93
N VAL A 141 8.20 -1.32 -2.38
CA VAL A 141 7.24 -2.23 -3.02
C VAL A 141 6.14 -1.42 -3.70
N THR A 142 5.66 -1.91 -4.85
CA THR A 142 4.54 -1.29 -5.57
C THR A 142 3.22 -1.55 -4.83
N PRO A 143 2.36 -0.54 -4.63
CA PRO A 143 1.06 -0.71 -3.99
C PRO A 143 0.15 -1.73 -4.68
N ASP A 144 -0.59 -2.50 -3.89
CA ASP A 144 -1.70 -3.32 -4.40
C ASP A 144 -2.82 -2.40 -4.90
N LEU A 145 -3.38 -2.70 -6.08
CA LEU A 145 -4.49 -1.93 -6.67
C LEU A 145 -5.82 -2.70 -6.71
N THR A 146 -5.84 -3.93 -6.17
CA THR A 146 -7.00 -4.82 -6.18
C THR A 146 -7.16 -5.53 -4.85
N VAL A 147 -8.40 -5.85 -4.51
CA VAL A 147 -8.77 -6.67 -3.34
C VAL A 147 -9.23 -8.04 -3.85
N VAL A 148 -9.04 -9.09 -3.06
CA VAL A 148 -9.62 -10.41 -3.37
C VAL A 148 -11.14 -10.31 -3.26
N GLU A 149 -11.84 -10.67 -4.33
CA GLU A 149 -13.30 -10.65 -4.34
C GLU A 149 -13.91 -11.70 -3.40
N THR A 150 -15.12 -11.43 -2.91
CA THR A 150 -15.89 -12.34 -2.05
C THR A 150 -17.20 -12.73 -2.73
N ASP A 151 -17.99 -13.62 -2.11
CA ASP A 151 -19.36 -13.89 -2.59
C ASP A 151 -20.29 -12.68 -2.47
N GLN A 152 -19.94 -11.67 -1.66
CA GLN A 152 -20.81 -10.53 -1.34
C GLN A 152 -20.45 -9.25 -2.08
N TYR A 153 -19.18 -9.05 -2.44
CA TYR A 153 -18.72 -7.81 -3.07
C TYR A 153 -17.44 -8.02 -3.90
N THR A 154 -17.22 -7.11 -4.83
CA THR A 154 -15.90 -6.77 -5.39
C THR A 154 -15.42 -5.47 -4.75
N ALA A 155 -14.12 -5.13 -4.85
CA ALA A 155 -13.65 -3.85 -4.35
C ALA A 155 -12.47 -3.28 -5.15
N THR A 156 -12.37 -1.95 -5.16
CA THR A 156 -11.20 -1.21 -5.64
C THR A 156 -10.50 -0.54 -4.47
N ILE A 157 -9.21 -0.25 -4.63
CA ILE A 157 -8.38 0.40 -3.60
C ILE A 157 -7.62 1.57 -4.22
N THR A 158 -7.54 2.67 -3.47
CA THR A 158 -6.70 3.82 -3.78
C THR A 158 -5.86 4.20 -2.57
N TRP A 159 -4.58 4.50 -2.79
CA TRP A 159 -3.64 4.81 -1.73
C TRP A 159 -3.37 6.31 -1.61
N ALA A 160 -3.20 6.76 -0.37
CA ALA A 160 -2.73 8.09 -0.02
C ALA A 160 -1.61 7.98 1.03
N PRO A 161 -0.42 8.57 0.80
CA PRO A 161 0.04 9.19 -0.45
C PRO A 161 0.03 8.22 -1.65
N SER A 162 0.06 8.76 -2.87
CA SER A 162 -0.02 7.97 -4.12
C SER A 162 1.36 7.54 -4.66
N ASP A 163 2.31 7.30 -3.77
CA ASP A 163 3.67 6.90 -4.15
C ASP A 163 3.68 5.50 -4.76
N SER A 164 4.47 5.30 -5.81
CA SER A 164 4.71 3.99 -6.41
C SER A 164 6.15 3.94 -6.91
N PRO A 165 7.05 3.21 -6.23
CA PRO A 165 6.81 2.38 -5.05
C PRO A 165 6.56 3.20 -3.77
N TYR A 166 6.14 2.53 -2.68
CA TYR A 166 5.99 3.17 -1.37
C TYR A 166 7.31 3.81 -0.88
N ALA A 167 7.23 5.04 -0.37
CA ALA A 167 8.31 5.75 0.30
C ALA A 167 8.56 5.18 1.71
N GLY A 168 9.73 5.49 2.28
CA GLY A 168 10.07 5.11 3.65
C GLY A 168 9.57 6.12 4.70
N SER A 169 9.44 5.70 5.95
CA SER A 169 8.90 6.49 7.07
C SER A 169 7.53 7.12 6.82
N THR A 170 6.72 6.51 5.96
CA THR A 170 5.45 7.10 5.50
C THR A 170 4.28 6.24 5.94
N VAL A 171 3.32 6.89 6.62
CA VAL A 171 2.00 6.31 6.90
C VAL A 171 1.18 6.36 5.62
N TYR A 172 0.65 5.20 5.22
CA TYR A 172 -0.23 5.08 4.07
C TYR A 172 -1.64 4.74 4.50
N THR A 173 -2.60 5.34 3.82
CA THR A 173 -4.04 5.10 3.97
C THR A 173 -4.56 4.46 2.69
N ALA A 174 -5.22 3.31 2.84
CA ALA A 174 -6.00 2.67 1.79
C ALA A 174 -7.47 3.10 1.90
N THR A 175 -8.00 3.68 0.83
CA THR A 175 -9.44 3.87 0.65
C THR A 175 -9.97 2.74 -0.23
N ILE A 176 -10.75 1.84 0.37
CA ILE A 176 -11.31 0.65 -0.27
C ILE A 176 -12.79 0.92 -0.57
N THR A 177 -13.19 0.80 -1.83
CA THR A 177 -14.59 1.00 -2.25
C THR A 177 -15.21 -0.33 -2.65
N LEU A 178 -16.18 -0.78 -1.86
CA LEU A 178 -16.94 -2.00 -2.05
C LEU A 178 -18.04 -1.78 -3.10
N ALA A 179 -18.15 -2.71 -4.03
CA ALA A 179 -19.25 -2.83 -4.98
C ALA A 179 -20.03 -4.13 -4.65
N PRO A 180 -21.23 -4.02 -4.03
CA PRO A 180 -22.03 -5.19 -3.68
C PRO A 180 -22.38 -6.04 -4.92
N LYS A 181 -22.26 -7.36 -4.78
CA LYS A 181 -22.76 -8.32 -5.77
C LYS A 181 -24.28 -8.44 -5.68
N ALA A 182 -24.90 -9.05 -6.69
CA ALA A 182 -26.35 -9.24 -6.73
C ALA A 182 -26.87 -9.93 -5.46
N GLY A 183 -27.93 -9.37 -4.87
CA GLY A 183 -28.51 -9.86 -3.60
C GLY A 183 -27.86 -9.26 -2.33
N TYR A 184 -26.86 -8.39 -2.46
CA TYR A 184 -26.21 -7.72 -1.33
C TYR A 184 -26.35 -6.19 -1.39
N THR A 185 -26.23 -5.54 -0.24
CA THR A 185 -26.31 -4.09 -0.11
C THR A 185 -25.36 -3.56 0.98
N THR A 186 -24.97 -2.29 0.88
CA THR A 186 -24.29 -1.58 1.97
C THR A 186 -25.27 -1.08 3.02
N THR A 187 -26.57 -0.95 2.70
CA THR A 187 -27.59 -0.59 3.69
C THR A 187 -27.70 -1.67 4.77
N GLY A 188 -27.62 -1.28 6.04
CA GLY A 188 -27.57 -2.18 7.19
C GLY A 188 -26.15 -2.53 7.65
N VAL A 189 -25.11 -2.13 6.91
CA VAL A 189 -23.72 -2.26 7.39
C VAL A 189 -23.50 -1.27 8.53
N ALA A 190 -23.06 -1.79 9.69
CA ALA A 190 -22.73 -0.99 10.86
C ALA A 190 -21.45 -0.16 10.64
N ALA A 191 -21.24 0.87 11.47
CA ALA A 191 -19.94 1.54 11.49
C ALA A 191 -18.84 0.58 11.94
N ASP A 192 -17.65 0.75 11.37
CA ASP A 192 -16.42 0.00 11.70
C ASP A 192 -16.62 -1.53 11.69
N ALA A 193 -17.38 -2.02 10.70
CA ALA A 193 -17.75 -3.42 10.55
C ALA A 193 -16.66 -4.27 9.86
N PHE A 194 -15.60 -3.65 9.34
CA PHE A 194 -14.58 -4.32 8.53
C PHE A 194 -13.22 -4.38 9.22
N THR A 195 -12.41 -5.35 8.80
CA THR A 195 -11.02 -5.53 9.25
C THR A 195 -10.09 -5.67 8.04
N VAL A 196 -8.90 -5.09 8.13
CA VAL A 196 -7.84 -5.19 7.12
C VAL A 196 -6.55 -5.61 7.84
N SER A 197 -5.97 -6.73 7.43
CA SER A 197 -4.77 -7.27 8.10
C SER A 197 -3.58 -6.31 7.97
N GLY A 198 -2.90 -6.04 9.08
CA GLY A 198 -1.73 -5.15 9.13
C GLY A 198 -2.05 -3.66 9.20
N ALA A 199 -3.31 -3.26 9.13
CA ALA A 199 -3.73 -1.88 9.37
C ALA A 199 -3.84 -1.60 10.88
N ASP A 200 -3.40 -0.43 11.32
CA ASP A 200 -3.61 0.07 12.68
C ASP A 200 -5.10 0.32 12.95
N THR A 201 -5.81 0.81 11.93
CA THR A 201 -7.26 1.03 11.98
C THR A 201 -7.91 0.66 10.64
N ALA A 202 -9.14 0.17 10.70
CA ALA A 202 -10.03 0.03 9.56
C ALA A 202 -11.40 0.58 9.97
N THR A 203 -11.87 1.61 9.27
CA THR A 203 -13.08 2.35 9.66
C THR A 203 -14.04 2.49 8.48
N ASN A 204 -15.34 2.55 8.78
CA ASN A 204 -16.37 2.85 7.79
C ASN A 204 -17.57 3.50 8.48
N LEU A 205 -18.28 4.38 7.76
CA LEU A 205 -19.55 4.92 8.25
C LEU A 205 -20.69 3.90 8.10
N VAL A 206 -21.75 4.06 8.88
CA VAL A 206 -23.00 3.31 8.71
C VAL A 206 -23.51 3.43 7.27
N ASN A 207 -23.94 2.31 6.70
CA ASN A 207 -24.44 2.17 5.34
C ASN A 207 -23.43 2.50 4.21
N SER A 208 -22.16 2.73 4.54
CA SER A 208 -21.11 3.08 3.59
C SER A 208 -20.51 1.85 2.92
N GLY A 209 -20.26 1.94 1.61
CA GLY A 209 -19.40 1.00 0.88
C GLY A 209 -17.93 1.40 0.88
N VAL A 210 -17.54 2.45 1.60
CA VAL A 210 -16.15 2.94 1.66
C VAL A 210 -15.55 2.60 3.01
N VAL A 211 -14.42 1.90 2.97
CA VAL A 211 -13.61 1.51 4.13
C VAL A 211 -12.26 2.23 4.05
N THR A 212 -11.87 2.90 5.12
CA THR A 212 -10.57 3.58 5.25
C THR A 212 -9.68 2.77 6.19
N ALA A 213 -8.59 2.23 5.67
CA ALA A 213 -7.59 1.50 6.45
C ALA A 213 -6.29 2.30 6.54
N VAL A 214 -5.83 2.58 7.76
CA VAL A 214 -4.57 3.30 8.01
C VAL A 214 -3.54 2.28 8.49
N PHE A 215 -2.38 2.26 7.84
CA PHE A 215 -1.28 1.35 8.15
C PHE A 215 -0.19 2.05 8.96
N PRO A 216 0.62 1.30 9.73
CA PRO A 216 1.80 1.86 10.36
C PRO A 216 2.75 2.42 9.30
N ALA A 217 3.63 3.33 9.73
CA ALA A 217 4.63 3.89 8.83
C ALA A 217 5.51 2.77 8.23
N THR A 218 5.81 2.88 6.95
CA THR A 218 6.83 2.04 6.29
C THR A 218 8.19 2.19 6.97
N SER A 219 9.07 1.21 6.80
CA SER A 219 10.46 1.32 7.27
C SER A 219 11.13 2.57 6.72
N ALA A 220 12.04 3.17 7.50
CA ALA A 220 12.72 4.38 7.11
C ALA A 220 13.46 4.24 5.77
N ALA A 221 13.59 5.33 5.02
CA ALA A 221 14.47 5.34 3.85
C ALA A 221 15.91 5.02 4.30
N PRO A 222 16.70 4.31 3.48
CA PRO A 222 18.04 3.95 3.90
C PRO A 222 18.85 5.25 4.01
N LEU A 223 19.77 5.30 4.97
CA LEU A 223 20.73 6.38 5.01
C LEU A 223 21.45 6.47 3.67
N ALA A 224 21.75 7.69 3.22
CA ALA A 224 22.60 7.85 2.06
C ALA A 224 23.95 7.18 2.33
N ARG A 225 24.45 6.41 1.36
CA ARG A 225 25.78 5.78 1.45
C ARG A 225 26.87 6.84 1.67
N VAL A 226 27.96 6.47 2.32
CA VAL A 226 29.16 7.31 2.37
C VAL A 226 29.94 7.11 1.06
N GLU A 227 30.13 8.18 0.30
CA GLU A 227 30.82 8.11 -0.99
C GLU A 227 32.33 8.10 -0.81
N LEU A 228 32.98 6.98 -1.15
CA LEU A 228 34.42 6.80 -0.99
C LEU A 228 35.24 7.41 -2.14
N GLY A 229 34.60 7.77 -3.26
CA GLY A 229 35.31 8.20 -4.48
C GLY A 229 36.40 7.20 -4.88
N THR A 230 37.57 7.69 -5.29
CA THR A 230 38.73 6.85 -5.66
C THR A 230 39.42 6.19 -4.45
N ALA A 231 39.03 6.48 -3.21
CA ALA A 231 39.46 5.66 -2.07
C ALA A 231 38.85 4.25 -2.13
N ALA A 232 37.74 4.09 -2.85
CA ALA A 232 37.11 2.79 -3.11
C ALA A 232 37.98 1.84 -3.95
N ASP A 233 39.03 2.33 -4.61
CA ASP A 233 39.92 1.49 -5.41
C ASP A 233 40.93 0.72 -4.55
N TYR A 234 41.04 1.05 -3.25
CA TYR A 234 42.03 0.50 -2.33
C TYR A 234 41.35 -0.28 -1.20
N VAL A 235 41.85 -1.48 -0.91
CA VAL A 235 41.42 -2.25 0.27
C VAL A 235 42.15 -1.76 1.53
N ILE A 236 43.36 -1.22 1.37
CA ILE A 236 44.08 -0.51 2.43
C ILE A 236 44.61 0.81 1.85
N LEU A 237 44.25 1.94 2.47
CA LEU A 237 44.79 3.25 2.15
C LEU A 237 45.24 3.93 3.44
N ALA A 238 46.49 4.38 3.49
CA ALA A 238 47.06 5.03 4.67
C ALA A 238 47.90 6.25 4.30
N GLU A 239 48.13 7.16 5.25
CA GLU A 239 48.98 8.32 4.99
C GLU A 239 50.46 8.10 5.38
N THR A 240 50.74 7.44 6.51
CA THR A 240 52.06 7.47 7.15
C THR A 240 52.78 6.12 7.22
N LEU A 241 52.07 5.00 7.36
CA LEU A 241 52.68 3.66 7.44
C LEU A 241 51.66 2.57 7.09
N ILE A 242 52.12 1.57 6.33
CA ILE A 242 51.44 0.28 6.21
C ILE A 242 52.45 -0.79 6.60
N SER A 243 52.19 -1.56 7.65
CA SER A 243 53.14 -2.57 8.12
C SER A 243 52.48 -3.91 8.33
N THR A 244 53.27 -4.96 8.14
CA THR A 244 52.84 -6.31 8.50
C THR A 244 53.91 -7.17 9.15
N THR A 245 53.50 -8.02 10.08
CA THR A 245 54.24 -9.18 10.57
C THR A 245 53.46 -10.47 10.35
N GLY A 246 54.15 -11.61 10.36
CA GLY A 246 53.50 -12.91 10.16
C GLY A 246 53.03 -13.16 8.73
N VAL A 247 52.14 -14.14 8.55
CA VAL A 247 51.60 -14.52 7.23
C VAL A 247 50.28 -13.80 7.01
N THR A 248 50.36 -12.61 6.43
CA THR A 248 49.19 -11.79 6.07
C THR A 248 48.65 -12.15 4.69
N HIS A 249 47.34 -12.00 4.51
CA HIS A 249 46.69 -12.17 3.22
C HIS A 249 45.79 -10.98 2.91
N VAL A 250 46.10 -10.24 1.85
CA VAL A 250 45.30 -9.11 1.37
C VAL A 250 44.76 -9.44 -0.02
N THR A 251 43.47 -9.19 -0.26
CA THR A 251 42.86 -9.20 -1.59
C THR A 251 42.34 -7.81 -1.91
N GLY A 252 42.89 -7.19 -2.94
CA GLY A 252 42.69 -5.79 -3.31
C GLY A 252 43.97 -4.96 -3.22
N ASP A 253 43.90 -3.70 -3.68
CA ASP A 253 45.06 -2.83 -3.82
C ASP A 253 45.41 -2.08 -2.52
N LEU A 254 46.71 -1.84 -2.30
CA LEU A 254 47.23 -1.05 -1.18
C LEU A 254 47.71 0.32 -1.70
N GLY A 255 47.48 1.38 -0.94
CA GLY A 255 47.95 2.72 -1.26
C GLY A 255 48.54 3.43 -0.04
N ILE A 256 49.69 4.08 -0.20
CA ILE A 256 50.23 5.01 0.79
C ILE A 256 50.57 6.36 0.17
N SER A 257 50.10 7.45 0.77
CA SER A 257 50.42 8.82 0.32
C SER A 257 50.13 9.82 1.44
N PRO A 258 51.02 10.80 1.70
CA PRO A 258 52.10 11.26 0.83
C PRO A 258 53.43 10.52 1.03
N TYR A 259 53.46 9.49 1.87
CA TYR A 259 54.71 8.79 2.19
C TYR A 259 55.13 7.81 1.08
N ALA A 260 56.44 7.56 1.04
CA ALA A 260 57.08 6.73 0.03
C ALA A 260 56.92 5.23 0.30
N THR A 261 57.26 4.40 -0.70
CA THR A 261 57.23 2.93 -0.66
C THR A 261 57.98 2.35 0.55
N THR A 262 59.01 3.05 1.05
CA THR A 262 59.79 2.64 2.24
C THR A 262 58.99 2.58 3.54
N PHE A 263 57.82 3.22 3.59
CA PHE A 263 56.87 3.17 4.70
C PHE A 263 55.84 2.04 4.54
N ILE A 264 56.01 1.18 3.53
CA ILE A 264 55.33 -0.11 3.44
C ILE A 264 56.31 -1.20 3.88
N THR A 265 56.12 -1.72 5.08
CA THR A 265 57.11 -2.59 5.74
C THR A 265 56.57 -4.01 5.98
N GLY A 266 57.45 -5.01 5.91
CA GLY A 266 57.08 -6.42 6.14
C GLY A 266 56.45 -7.16 4.96
N PHE A 267 56.05 -6.45 3.89
CA PHE A 267 55.44 -7.04 2.70
C PHE A 267 56.43 -7.66 1.70
N ALA A 268 57.74 -7.51 1.91
CA ALA A 268 58.77 -7.98 0.98
C ALA A 268 58.47 -7.56 -0.48
N LEU A 269 58.26 -6.26 -0.67
CA LEU A 269 57.82 -5.70 -1.95
C LEU A 269 58.82 -5.98 -3.07
N VAL A 270 58.28 -6.27 -4.26
CA VAL A 270 59.01 -6.39 -5.52
C VAL A 270 58.52 -5.30 -6.47
N ASP A 271 59.42 -4.42 -6.87
CA ASP A 271 59.12 -3.32 -7.80
C ASP A 271 58.60 -3.84 -9.14
N ALA A 272 57.59 -3.16 -9.66
CA ALA A 272 57.03 -3.35 -11.00
C ALA A 272 56.88 -1.99 -11.70
N THR A 273 56.40 -1.98 -12.94
CA THR A 273 56.25 -0.74 -13.72
C THR A 273 55.05 0.07 -13.22
N GLY A 274 55.30 1.05 -12.34
CA GLY A 274 54.29 2.00 -11.82
C GLY A 274 53.58 1.55 -10.55
N TYR A 275 53.91 0.37 -10.02
CA TYR A 275 53.40 -0.23 -8.78
C TYR A 275 54.42 -1.21 -8.22
N ALA A 276 54.17 -1.78 -7.04
CA ALA A 276 54.92 -2.90 -6.48
C ALA A 276 53.99 -4.10 -6.22
N THR A 277 54.58 -5.29 -6.06
CA THR A 277 53.88 -6.54 -5.79
C THR A 277 54.37 -7.19 -4.51
N SER A 278 53.57 -8.07 -3.91
CA SER A 278 53.94 -8.89 -2.75
C SER A 278 53.25 -10.24 -2.85
N SER A 279 53.89 -11.30 -2.35
CA SER A 279 53.22 -12.61 -2.22
C SER A 279 52.10 -12.62 -1.17
N LEU A 280 52.02 -11.58 -0.34
CA LEU A 280 50.97 -11.41 0.68
C LEU A 280 49.76 -10.63 0.13
N VAL A 281 49.83 -10.12 -1.10
CA VAL A 281 48.82 -9.25 -1.71
C VAL A 281 48.36 -9.82 -3.05
N THR A 282 47.08 -10.17 -3.14
CA THR A 282 46.38 -10.42 -4.40
C THR A 282 45.83 -9.09 -4.91
N GLY A 283 46.71 -8.32 -5.54
CA GLY A 283 46.49 -6.93 -5.94
C GLY A 283 47.81 -6.21 -6.21
N SER A 284 47.75 -4.89 -6.31
CA SER A 284 48.89 -4.00 -6.54
C SER A 284 49.16 -3.13 -5.31
N VAL A 285 50.41 -2.77 -5.11
CA VAL A 285 50.85 -1.88 -4.04
C VAL A 285 51.33 -0.56 -4.64
N TYR A 286 50.77 0.55 -4.19
CA TYR A 286 51.03 1.89 -4.71
C TYR A 286 51.57 2.82 -3.63
N ALA A 287 52.53 3.67 -3.98
CA ALA A 287 53.09 4.67 -3.08
C ALA A 287 53.41 5.99 -3.80
N ALA A 288 53.57 7.06 -3.03
CA ALA A 288 53.71 8.43 -3.56
C ALA A 288 55.03 8.70 -4.32
N ASP A 289 56.06 7.86 -4.16
CA ASP A 289 57.36 7.99 -4.86
C ASP A 289 57.44 7.19 -6.17
N MET A 290 56.33 6.54 -6.57
CA MET A 290 56.25 5.79 -7.82
C MET A 290 56.06 6.71 -9.03
N ALA A 291 56.25 6.15 -10.24
CA ALA A 291 56.09 6.90 -11.49
C ALA A 291 54.63 7.34 -11.73
N ASP A 292 54.46 8.42 -12.49
CA ASP A 292 53.16 8.90 -12.92
C ASP A 292 52.35 7.82 -13.65
N PRO A 293 51.01 7.75 -13.46
CA PRO A 293 50.15 8.71 -12.73
C PRO A 293 49.95 8.41 -11.24
N THR A 294 50.68 7.45 -10.65
CA THR A 294 50.44 6.93 -9.30
C THR A 294 50.38 8.00 -8.20
N PRO A 295 51.31 8.98 -8.12
CA PRO A 295 51.28 9.99 -7.06
C PRO A 295 50.01 10.87 -7.09
N ALA A 296 49.55 11.26 -8.28
CA ALA A 296 48.35 12.08 -8.46
C ALA A 296 47.07 11.31 -8.11
N ASN A 297 47.00 10.04 -8.52
CA ASN A 297 45.88 9.17 -8.20
C ASN A 297 45.76 8.94 -6.69
N LEU A 298 46.88 8.66 -6.01
CA LEU A 298 46.91 8.48 -4.55
C LEU A 298 46.55 9.76 -3.80
N THR A 299 47.02 10.92 -4.27
CA THR A 299 46.63 12.22 -3.69
C THR A 299 45.11 12.41 -3.73
N THR A 300 44.48 12.03 -4.84
CA THR A 300 43.02 12.10 -5.00
C THR A 300 42.30 11.07 -4.14
N ALA A 301 42.83 9.85 -4.03
CA ALA A 301 42.28 8.80 -3.16
C ALA A 301 42.31 9.21 -1.68
N VAL A 302 43.42 9.77 -1.19
CA VAL A 302 43.53 10.27 0.19
C VAL A 302 42.55 11.44 0.44
N ALA A 303 42.42 12.37 -0.50
CA ALA A 303 41.44 13.45 -0.39
C ALA A 303 39.98 12.94 -0.34
N ASN A 304 39.65 11.91 -1.13
CA ASN A 304 38.35 11.26 -1.11
C ASN A 304 38.12 10.48 0.19
N MET A 305 39.14 9.80 0.74
CA MET A 305 39.08 9.18 2.07
C MET A 305 38.77 10.20 3.17
N ILE A 306 39.46 11.33 3.18
CA ILE A 306 39.21 12.42 4.16
C ILE A 306 37.79 12.99 3.98
N THR A 307 37.32 13.12 2.74
CA THR A 307 35.96 13.57 2.43
C THR A 307 34.92 12.59 2.95
N ALA A 308 35.12 11.28 2.71
CA ALA A 308 34.26 10.21 3.22
C ALA A 308 34.21 10.17 4.75
N TYR A 309 35.37 10.31 5.40
CA TYR A 309 35.45 10.43 6.86
C TYR A 309 34.61 11.61 7.38
N ASN A 310 34.78 12.80 6.77
CA ASN A 310 34.06 14.00 7.18
C ASN A 310 32.55 13.90 6.90
N ASP A 311 32.14 13.30 5.78
CA ASP A 311 30.74 13.03 5.46
C ASP A 311 30.10 12.09 6.51
N ALA A 312 30.76 10.96 6.79
CA ALA A 312 30.29 10.02 7.81
C ALA A 312 30.22 10.66 9.21
N ALA A 313 31.22 11.46 9.61
CA ALA A 313 31.26 12.16 10.89
C ALA A 313 30.21 13.28 11.01
N ALA A 314 29.79 13.89 9.90
CA ALA A 314 28.88 15.03 9.87
C ALA A 314 27.40 14.66 9.75
N ARG A 315 27.05 13.37 9.64
CA ARG A 315 25.64 12.94 9.57
C ARG A 315 24.88 13.41 10.84
N PRO A 316 23.78 14.17 10.72
CA PRO A 316 23.33 15.06 11.80
C PRO A 316 22.34 14.47 12.82
N THR A 317 21.56 13.45 12.44
CA THR A 317 20.43 12.95 13.24
C THR A 317 20.58 11.45 13.46
N PRO A 318 21.31 11.02 14.50
CA PRO A 318 21.47 9.59 14.78
C PRO A 318 20.14 8.97 15.20
N ASP A 319 19.89 7.76 14.72
CA ASP A 319 18.78 6.92 15.17
C ASP A 319 19.02 6.45 16.61
N GLU A 320 20.29 6.20 16.95
CA GLU A 320 20.72 5.76 18.27
C GLU A 320 21.90 6.60 18.79
N LEU A 321 21.78 7.09 20.03
CA LEU A 321 22.80 7.89 20.70
C LEU A 321 23.34 7.17 21.94
N ASN A 322 24.65 6.93 21.96
CA ASN A 322 25.38 6.28 23.04
C ASN A 322 24.83 4.89 23.41
N LEU A 323 24.36 4.13 22.41
CA LEU A 323 23.80 2.78 22.58
C LEU A 323 24.76 1.87 23.35
N GLY A 324 24.22 1.14 24.34
CA GLY A 324 25.03 0.25 25.19
C GLY A 324 26.12 0.96 26.00
N THR A 325 26.08 2.29 26.11
CA THR A 325 27.17 3.11 26.69
C THR A 325 28.54 2.83 26.04
N GLY A 326 28.53 2.45 24.76
CA GLY A 326 29.71 2.05 23.99
C GLY A 326 29.96 0.54 23.95
N ALA A 327 29.35 -0.28 24.82
CA ALA A 327 29.47 -1.74 24.75
C ALA A 327 28.34 -2.32 23.89
N ILE A 328 28.65 -2.68 22.64
CA ILE A 328 27.64 -3.12 21.66
C ILE A 328 27.71 -4.62 21.33
N GLY A 329 28.70 -5.34 21.84
CA GLY A 329 28.78 -6.79 21.65
C GLY A 329 27.52 -7.50 22.20
N GLY A 330 27.02 -8.49 21.46
CA GLY A 330 25.80 -9.24 21.78
C GLY A 330 24.51 -8.60 21.28
N LEU A 331 24.57 -7.41 20.67
CA LEU A 331 23.40 -6.74 20.11
C LEU A 331 23.10 -7.19 18.67
N ILE A 332 21.84 -7.02 18.27
CA ILE A 332 21.39 -7.10 16.88
C ILE A 332 20.99 -5.68 16.48
N LEU A 333 21.73 -5.09 15.53
CA LEU A 333 21.54 -3.71 15.10
C LEU A 333 20.80 -3.66 13.76
N ALA A 334 19.70 -2.92 13.74
CA ALA A 334 18.99 -2.57 12.51
C ALA A 334 19.80 -1.52 11.71
N PRO A 335 19.50 -1.33 10.42
CA PRO A 335 20.11 -0.27 9.61
C PRO A 335 19.89 1.09 10.27
N GLY A 336 20.88 1.98 10.18
CA GLY A 336 20.77 3.28 10.82
C GLY A 336 22.09 3.98 11.11
N LEU A 337 21.95 5.17 11.69
CA LEU A 337 23.04 6.06 12.06
C LEU A 337 23.18 5.98 13.57
N TYR A 338 24.34 5.52 14.01
CA TYR A 338 24.64 5.35 15.41
C TYR A 338 25.75 6.31 15.80
N LYS A 339 25.62 6.94 16.96
CA LYS A 339 26.61 7.90 17.44
C LYS A 339 27.04 7.61 18.87
N TRP A 340 28.34 7.67 19.11
CA TRP A 340 28.94 7.65 20.45
C TRP A 340 29.88 8.85 20.64
N ASP A 341 29.82 9.42 21.83
CA ASP A 341 30.72 10.51 22.26
C ASP A 341 31.98 9.98 22.98
N GLY A 342 32.29 8.70 22.79
CA GLY A 342 33.44 8.03 23.38
C GLY A 342 33.79 6.74 22.66
N THR A 343 34.56 5.88 23.35
CA THR A 343 35.02 4.58 22.85
C THR A 343 33.87 3.57 22.71
N VAL A 344 33.90 2.79 21.65
CA VAL A 344 33.01 1.66 21.39
C VAL A 344 33.77 0.35 21.53
N GLY A 345 33.17 -0.63 22.20
CA GLY A 345 33.69 -1.96 22.44
C GLY A 345 32.78 -3.06 21.92
N ILE A 346 33.35 -4.03 21.22
CA ILE A 346 32.69 -5.27 20.76
C ILE A 346 33.30 -6.43 21.55
N GLY A 347 32.67 -6.77 22.68
CA GLY A 347 33.13 -7.82 23.60
C GLY A 347 32.33 -9.13 23.52
N ALA A 348 31.49 -9.26 22.50
CA ALA A 348 30.70 -10.43 22.12
C ALA A 348 30.27 -10.25 20.65
N ASP A 349 29.81 -11.32 19.99
CA ASP A 349 29.37 -11.24 18.59
C ASP A 349 28.31 -10.14 18.39
N LEU A 350 28.48 -9.33 17.35
CA LEU A 350 27.58 -8.24 16.99
C LEU A 350 26.88 -8.61 15.69
N THR A 351 25.55 -8.57 15.64
CA THR A 351 24.81 -8.86 14.40
C THR A 351 24.30 -7.57 13.76
N LEU A 352 24.53 -7.38 12.46
CA LEU A 352 23.92 -6.34 11.65
C LEU A 352 22.85 -6.98 10.76
N ASN A 353 21.59 -6.60 10.98
CA ASN A 353 20.44 -7.23 10.33
C ASN A 353 19.66 -6.24 9.47
N GLY A 354 19.72 -6.42 8.16
CA GLY A 354 18.97 -5.61 7.19
C GLY A 354 19.12 -6.16 5.77
N ASP A 355 18.51 -5.49 4.81
CA ASP A 355 18.54 -5.93 3.41
C ASP A 355 19.83 -5.51 2.68
N ALA A 356 19.96 -5.89 1.41
CA ALA A 356 21.16 -5.63 0.60
C ALA A 356 21.41 -4.15 0.25
N ASN A 357 20.43 -3.27 0.46
CA ASN A 357 20.50 -1.84 0.18
C ASN A 357 20.53 -0.99 1.46
N ASP A 358 20.33 -1.60 2.61
CA ASP A 358 20.36 -0.94 3.90
C ASP A 358 21.79 -0.55 4.28
N ILE A 359 21.92 0.58 4.99
CA ILE A 359 23.19 1.23 5.32
C ILE A 359 23.35 1.34 6.85
N TRP A 360 24.57 1.10 7.33
CA TRP A 360 24.99 1.36 8.70
C TRP A 360 26.10 2.41 8.72
N ILE A 361 25.95 3.44 9.55
CA ILE A 361 27.02 4.41 9.79
C ILE A 361 27.22 4.50 11.30
N PHE A 362 28.42 4.16 11.76
CA PHE A 362 28.83 4.23 13.16
C PHE A 362 29.79 5.42 13.34
N GLN A 363 29.34 6.46 14.04
CA GLN A 363 30.13 7.64 14.40
C GLN A 363 30.74 7.46 15.80
N ILE A 364 32.05 7.30 15.87
CA ILE A 364 32.76 7.00 17.11
C ILE A 364 33.79 8.10 17.36
N SER A 365 33.56 8.94 18.37
CA SER A 365 34.51 10.02 18.71
C SER A 365 35.71 9.56 19.56
N GLY A 366 35.68 8.32 20.05
CA GLY A 366 36.82 7.66 20.69
C GLY A 366 37.39 6.53 19.84
N ASP A 367 37.88 5.49 20.51
CA ASP A 367 38.42 4.29 19.86
C ASP A 367 37.30 3.29 19.49
N LEU A 368 37.56 2.44 18.49
CA LEU A 368 36.81 1.22 18.24
C LEU A 368 37.65 0.02 18.69
N ASN A 369 37.17 -0.74 19.67
CA ASN A 369 37.89 -1.89 20.22
C ASN A 369 37.07 -3.17 20.07
N MET A 370 37.48 -4.03 19.14
CA MET A 370 36.92 -5.37 19.03
C MET A 370 37.79 -6.36 19.82
N ALA A 371 37.18 -7.08 20.77
CA ALA A 371 37.90 -8.09 21.53
C ALA A 371 38.19 -9.34 20.67
N SER A 372 39.15 -10.14 21.13
CA SER A 372 39.54 -11.38 20.44
C SER A 372 38.39 -12.37 20.26
N ASP A 373 38.49 -13.19 19.23
CA ASP A 373 37.62 -14.34 18.94
C ASP A 373 36.13 -14.01 18.66
N PHE A 374 35.73 -12.74 18.62
CA PHE A 374 34.37 -12.33 18.28
C PHE A 374 34.21 -11.90 16.83
N GLU A 375 32.97 -11.91 16.36
CA GLU A 375 32.63 -11.63 14.97
C GLU A 375 31.55 -10.53 14.84
N VAL A 376 31.64 -9.75 13.76
CA VAL A 376 30.49 -9.00 13.24
C VAL A 376 29.79 -9.86 12.20
N LEU A 377 28.53 -10.19 12.43
CA LEU A 377 27.72 -11.10 11.63
C LEU A 377 26.72 -10.31 10.78
N LEU A 378 26.56 -10.68 9.51
CA LEU A 378 25.57 -10.09 8.61
C LEU A 378 24.37 -11.02 8.42
N THR A 379 23.16 -10.50 8.62
CA THR A 379 21.91 -11.23 8.35
C THR A 379 20.95 -10.40 7.51
N GLY A 380 19.93 -11.04 6.93
CA GLY A 380 18.89 -10.35 6.15
C GLY A 380 19.30 -9.97 4.71
N GLY A 381 20.55 -10.19 4.33
CA GLY A 381 21.10 -9.78 3.03
C GLY A 381 22.02 -8.56 3.11
N ALA A 382 22.26 -8.02 4.31
CA ALA A 382 23.22 -6.95 4.57
C ALA A 382 24.58 -7.23 3.92
N LYS A 383 25.19 -6.18 3.36
CA LYS A 383 26.45 -6.28 2.62
C LYS A 383 27.57 -5.47 3.28
N PRO A 384 28.83 -5.95 3.28
CA PRO A 384 29.96 -5.25 3.90
C PRO A 384 30.17 -3.84 3.33
N GLU A 385 30.00 -3.66 2.01
CA GLU A 385 30.18 -2.37 1.35
C GLU A 385 29.15 -1.28 1.75
N ASN A 386 28.16 -1.62 2.57
CA ASN A 386 27.14 -0.70 3.10
C ASN A 386 27.34 -0.33 4.58
N ILE A 387 28.42 -0.80 5.20
CA ILE A 387 28.70 -0.59 6.61
C ILE A 387 29.92 0.32 6.74
N PHE A 388 29.77 1.43 7.46
CA PHE A 388 30.80 2.45 7.60
C PHE A 388 31.10 2.70 9.08
N TRP A 389 32.35 2.49 9.48
CA TRP A 389 32.87 2.76 10.82
C TRP A 389 33.73 4.01 10.77
N GLN A 390 33.18 5.17 11.14
CA GLN A 390 33.94 6.40 11.30
C GLN A 390 34.50 6.44 12.73
N VAL A 391 35.83 6.45 12.86
CA VAL A 391 36.53 6.37 14.14
C VAL A 391 37.49 7.53 14.29
N ALA A 392 37.30 8.39 15.30
CA ALA A 392 38.18 9.53 15.55
C ALA A 392 39.45 9.12 16.31
N GLY A 393 39.38 8.06 17.12
CA GLY A 393 40.52 7.42 17.77
C GLY A 393 41.09 6.28 16.93
N ILE A 394 41.61 5.25 17.61
CA ILE A 394 42.20 4.06 17.00
C ILE A 394 41.11 3.01 16.76
N ALA A 395 41.16 2.34 15.61
CA ALA A 395 40.38 1.12 15.39
C ALA A 395 41.27 -0.12 15.62
N THR A 396 40.95 -0.93 16.64
CA THR A 396 41.68 -2.15 16.99
C THR A 396 40.79 -3.38 16.82
N LEU A 397 41.23 -4.31 15.99
CA LEU A 397 40.67 -5.66 15.87
C LEU A 397 41.55 -6.64 16.65
N GLY A 398 40.99 -7.21 17.72
CA GLY A 398 41.66 -8.17 18.58
C GLY A 398 42.03 -9.48 17.88
N GLU A 399 42.90 -10.28 18.49
CA GLU A 399 43.32 -11.56 17.90
C GLU A 399 42.15 -12.42 17.44
N ARG A 400 42.24 -13.01 16.24
CA ARG A 400 41.24 -13.95 15.69
C ARG A 400 39.81 -13.39 15.59
N SER A 401 39.62 -12.06 15.67
CA SER A 401 38.29 -11.45 15.46
C SER A 401 37.94 -11.32 13.97
N HIS A 402 36.66 -11.14 13.66
CA HIS A 402 36.17 -10.93 12.28
C HIS A 402 35.32 -9.66 12.16
N MET A 403 35.71 -8.74 11.28
CA MET A 403 35.03 -7.46 11.05
C MET A 403 34.34 -7.43 9.68
N GLU A 404 33.23 -6.69 9.60
CA GLU A 404 32.50 -6.42 8.37
C GLU A 404 32.40 -4.89 8.16
N GLY A 405 32.81 -4.41 6.99
CA GLY A 405 32.60 -3.02 6.57
C GLY A 405 33.84 -2.17 6.31
N VAL A 406 33.61 -0.89 6.03
CA VAL A 406 34.63 0.11 5.72
C VAL A 406 35.02 0.88 6.98
N ILE A 407 36.28 0.77 7.42
CA ILE A 407 36.80 1.54 8.54
C ILE A 407 37.45 2.83 8.01
N LEU A 408 36.88 3.98 8.41
CA LEU A 408 37.39 5.33 8.18
C LEU A 408 37.98 5.86 9.50
N SER A 409 39.28 5.67 9.71
CA SER A 409 39.98 6.08 10.93
C SER A 409 40.70 7.42 10.73
N GLN A 410 40.53 8.34 11.68
CA GLN A 410 41.32 9.58 11.75
C GLN A 410 42.75 9.33 12.23
N THR A 411 42.97 8.21 12.90
CA THR A 411 44.30 7.80 13.35
C THR A 411 44.59 6.41 12.80
N ASP A 412 45.01 5.51 13.68
CA ASP A 412 45.58 4.22 13.32
C ASP A 412 44.46 3.17 13.14
N ILE A 413 44.77 2.15 12.35
CA ILE A 413 44.02 0.89 12.30
C ILE A 413 44.98 -0.25 12.65
N VAL A 414 44.60 -1.10 13.59
CA VAL A 414 45.42 -2.19 14.12
C VAL A 414 44.65 -3.50 14.00
N LEU A 415 45.18 -4.44 13.22
CA LEU A 415 44.70 -5.81 13.12
C LEU A 415 45.69 -6.73 13.83
N GLN A 416 45.29 -7.29 14.97
CA GLN A 416 46.11 -8.22 15.76
C GLN A 416 46.12 -9.62 15.15
N THR A 417 46.94 -10.50 15.71
CA THR A 417 47.24 -11.85 15.20
C THR A 417 46.00 -12.61 14.73
N GLY A 418 45.93 -12.89 13.43
CA GLY A 418 44.88 -13.74 12.87
C GLY A 418 43.50 -13.08 12.77
N SER A 419 43.38 -11.78 13.06
CA SER A 419 42.13 -11.04 12.82
C SER A 419 41.84 -10.94 11.31
N SER A 420 40.57 -10.74 10.97
CA SER A 420 40.12 -10.67 9.59
C SER A 420 39.06 -9.61 9.36
N ILE A 421 38.96 -9.14 8.11
CA ILE A 421 37.93 -8.20 7.68
C ILE A 421 37.49 -8.46 6.23
N ASN A 422 36.19 -8.40 5.99
CA ASN A 422 35.61 -8.17 4.67
C ASN A 422 35.24 -6.68 4.58
N GLY A 423 36.03 -5.88 3.86
CA GLY A 423 35.98 -4.44 4.06
C GLY A 423 37.14 -3.66 3.48
N ARG A 424 37.28 -2.42 3.97
CA ARG A 424 38.41 -1.53 3.64
C ARG A 424 38.98 -0.91 4.89
N LEU A 425 40.29 -0.71 4.91
CA LEU A 425 41.03 -0.05 5.99
C LEU A 425 41.55 1.29 5.48
N LEU A 426 40.86 2.37 5.81
CA LEU A 426 41.15 3.73 5.34
C LEU A 426 41.59 4.60 6.53
N ALA A 427 42.89 4.81 6.68
CA ALA A 427 43.51 5.45 7.85
C ALA A 427 44.22 6.76 7.49
N GLN A 428 43.94 7.85 8.22
CA GLN A 428 44.66 9.12 8.06
C GLN A 428 46.06 9.12 8.73
N THR A 429 46.44 8.04 9.40
CA THR A 429 47.83 7.78 9.80
C THR A 429 48.28 6.43 9.26
N GLN A 430 48.14 5.35 10.02
CA GLN A 430 48.80 4.09 9.74
C GLN A 430 47.89 2.88 9.86
N VAL A 431 48.26 1.82 9.13
CA VAL A 431 47.66 0.50 9.24
C VAL A 431 48.74 -0.51 9.65
N THR A 432 48.46 -1.28 10.69
CA THR A 432 49.36 -2.32 11.21
C THR A 432 48.65 -3.66 11.24
N LEU A 433 49.28 -4.68 10.65
CA LEU A 433 48.70 -6.01 10.48
C LEU A 433 49.60 -7.08 11.10
N ASP A 434 49.04 -8.00 11.87
CA ASP A 434 49.76 -9.19 12.33
C ASP A 434 49.03 -10.46 11.89
N ALA A 435 49.62 -11.21 10.97
CA ALA A 435 49.05 -12.42 10.37
C ALA A 435 47.56 -12.27 10.00
N ALA A 436 47.17 -11.10 9.50
CA ALA A 436 45.78 -10.72 9.32
C ALA A 436 45.26 -11.05 7.91
N THR A 437 43.93 -11.16 7.76
CA THR A 437 43.29 -11.34 6.46
C THR A 437 42.40 -10.14 6.12
N VAL A 438 42.64 -9.49 4.98
CA VAL A 438 41.88 -8.33 4.52
C VAL A 438 41.33 -8.62 3.13
N LEU A 439 40.00 -8.68 3.00
CA LEU A 439 39.32 -8.98 1.74
C LEU A 439 38.50 -7.77 1.30
N GLU A 440 38.70 -7.32 0.07
CA GLU A 440 37.82 -6.33 -0.56
C GLU A 440 36.36 -6.81 -0.59
N PRO A 441 35.37 -5.93 -0.32
CA PRO A 441 33.96 -6.31 -0.40
C PRO A 441 33.61 -6.88 -1.77
N THR A 442 32.99 -8.06 -1.80
CA THR A 442 32.60 -8.70 -3.05
C THR A 442 31.39 -7.96 -3.63
N ILE A 443 31.60 -7.15 -4.67
CA ILE A 443 30.50 -6.51 -5.39
C ILE A 443 29.77 -7.61 -6.19
N LEU A 444 28.80 -8.27 -5.54
CA LEU A 444 27.89 -9.24 -6.16
C LEU A 444 26.73 -8.55 -6.87
#